data_AF-A0A817NBW0-F1
#
_entry.id   AF-A0A817NBW0-F1
#
_cell.length_a   1.000
_cell.length_b   1.000
_cell.length_c   1.000
_cell.angle_alpha   90.00
_cell.angle_beta   90.00
_cell.angle_gamma   90.00
#
_symmetry.space_group_name_H-M   'P 1'
#
loop_
_entity.id
_entity.type
_entity.pdbx_description
1 polymer ?
#
loop_
_entity_poly.entity_id
_entity_poly.type
_entity_poly.pdbx_seq_one_letter_code
_entity_poly.pdbx_strand_id
1 'polypeptide(L)'
;MCIDDECYDTYYDDTDPFQDDNNNNYTTNINANDPEQFEYKVSLLNEVQARFEPSTFSSSYIHTSSIPDICSICFKNQTNFESLVCNHAFCHDCWSQYIDTKFQYQNCINYECMKCDKRIPHNFVLQHLSSDNRKELYKKLVVKAMIQVEK
;
A
#
# COMPACT_ATOMS: atom_id res chain seq x y z
N MET A 1 11.89 -2.00 -14.05
CA MET A 1 12.05 -3.24 -14.82
C MET A 1 10.65 -3.71 -15.15
N CYS A 2 10.21 -3.56 -16.39
CA CYS A 2 9.09 -4.35 -16.90
C CYS A 2 9.69 -5.73 -17.15
N ILE A 3 9.03 -6.79 -16.72
CA ILE A 3 9.46 -8.13 -17.12
C ILE A 3 8.90 -8.27 -18.54
N ASP A 4 9.72 -7.94 -19.52
CA ASP A 4 9.41 -8.27 -20.91
C ASP A 4 9.46 -9.81 -21.05
N ASP A 5 8.50 -10.35 -21.80
CA ASP A 5 8.39 -11.75 -22.25
C ASP A 5 7.78 -12.81 -21.32
N GLU A 6 6.58 -12.58 -20.79
CA GLU A 6 5.52 -13.63 -20.81
C GLU A 6 4.16 -13.03 -20.41
N CYS A 7 3.30 -12.85 -21.41
CA CYS A 7 1.88 -12.56 -21.23
C CYS A 7 1.21 -13.80 -20.62
N TYR A 8 1.23 -13.90 -19.30
CA TYR A 8 0.52 -14.95 -18.58
C TYR A 8 -0.96 -14.54 -18.48
N ASP A 9 -1.72 -14.91 -19.52
CA ASP A 9 -3.18 -15.02 -19.44
C ASP A 9 -3.53 -16.10 -18.41
N THR A 10 -3.87 -15.68 -17.19
CA THR A 10 -4.73 -16.48 -16.33
C THR A 10 -5.88 -15.62 -15.85
N TYR A 11 -7.00 -15.77 -16.55
CA TYR A 11 -8.32 -15.87 -15.93
C TYR A 11 -8.17 -16.57 -14.58
N TYR A 12 -8.38 -15.85 -13.48
CA TYR A 12 -8.68 -16.51 -12.21
C TYR A 12 -10.18 -16.68 -12.13
N ASP A 13 -10.57 -17.94 -12.33
CA ASP A 13 -11.88 -18.52 -12.14
C ASP A 13 -12.28 -18.39 -10.67
N ASP A 14 -13.47 -17.85 -10.41
CA ASP A 14 -14.08 -17.69 -9.09
C ASP A 14 -14.62 -19.04 -8.59
N THR A 15 -13.76 -20.00 -8.25
CA THR A 15 -14.13 -21.11 -7.36
C THR A 15 -12.89 -21.74 -6.73
N ASP A 16 -12.71 -21.59 -5.42
CA ASP A 16 -12.31 -22.77 -4.61
C ASP A 16 -12.80 -22.65 -3.14
N PRO A 17 -13.38 -23.73 -2.57
CA PRO A 17 -13.90 -23.79 -1.22
C PRO A 17 -12.87 -24.45 -0.29
N PHE A 18 -12.22 -23.67 0.56
CA PHE A 18 -11.43 -24.24 1.66
C PHE A 18 -11.86 -23.65 3.00
N GLN A 19 -12.48 -24.53 3.79
CA GLN A 19 -12.74 -24.35 5.21
C GLN A 19 -11.39 -24.32 5.94
N ASP A 20 -11.15 -23.29 6.73
CA ASP A 20 -10.05 -23.25 7.69
C ASP A 20 -10.63 -23.56 9.09
N ASP A 21 -10.53 -24.83 9.49
CA ASP A 21 -10.50 -25.22 10.89
C ASP A 21 -9.09 -24.91 11.42
N ASN A 22 -8.92 -23.80 12.15
CA ASN A 22 -7.64 -23.50 12.79
C ASN A 22 -7.78 -23.17 14.27
N ASN A 23 -7.65 -24.24 15.05
CA ASN A 23 -7.39 -24.27 16.48
C ASN A 23 -5.94 -23.79 16.73
N ASN A 24 -5.78 -22.56 17.22
CA ASN A 24 -4.51 -22.08 17.78
C ASN A 24 -4.73 -21.59 19.22
N ASN A 25 -4.58 -22.55 20.14
CA ASN A 25 -4.37 -22.30 21.57
C ASN A 25 -3.01 -21.63 21.80
N TYR A 26 -3.02 -20.31 21.99
CA TYR A 26 -1.99 -19.61 22.76
C TYR A 26 -2.63 -18.95 23.97
N THR A 27 -3.13 -19.76 24.90
CA THR A 27 -3.60 -19.26 26.19
C THR A 27 -2.38 -19.02 27.08
N THR A 28 -1.78 -17.83 26.99
CA THR A 28 -0.92 -17.34 28.07
C THR A 28 -1.83 -17.07 29.27
N ASN A 29 -1.79 -17.94 30.27
CA ASN A 29 -2.44 -17.72 31.56
C ASN A 29 -1.80 -16.50 32.23
N ILE A 30 -2.42 -15.33 32.07
CA ILE A 30 -2.00 -14.08 32.71
C ILE A 30 -2.99 -13.81 33.84
N ASN A 31 -2.52 -13.88 35.08
CA ASN A 31 -3.31 -13.48 36.24
C ASN A 31 -3.43 -11.95 36.25
N ALA A 32 -4.64 -11.43 36.03
CA ALA A 32 -4.91 -10.00 35.84
C ALA A 32 -4.84 -9.14 37.12
N ASN A 33 -4.38 -9.71 38.24
CA ASN A 33 -4.39 -9.06 39.56
C ASN A 33 -3.01 -8.94 40.22
N ASP A 34 -1.91 -9.07 39.45
CA ASP A 34 -0.55 -8.87 39.96
C ASP A 34 -0.03 -7.44 39.62
N PRO A 35 0.12 -6.54 40.60
CA PRO A 35 0.53 -5.16 40.37
C PRO A 35 1.96 -5.01 39.81
N GLU A 36 2.87 -5.95 40.08
CA GLU A 36 4.26 -5.88 39.55
C GLU A 36 4.33 -6.21 38.05
N GLN A 37 3.45 -7.08 37.54
CA GLN A 37 3.41 -7.41 36.10
C GLN A 37 2.73 -6.35 35.25
N PHE A 38 1.87 -5.53 35.85
CA PHE A 38 1.26 -4.38 35.19
C PHE A 38 2.30 -3.29 34.91
N GLU A 39 3.18 -3.02 35.87
CA GLU A 39 4.19 -1.97 35.78
C GLU A 39 5.27 -2.28 34.73
N TYR A 40 5.68 -3.55 34.62
CA TYR A 40 6.59 -3.99 33.55
C TYR A 40 5.98 -3.84 32.14
N LYS A 41 4.68 -4.11 31.98
CA LYS A 41 3.97 -3.91 30.71
C LYS A 41 3.85 -2.42 30.34
N VAL A 42 3.56 -1.55 31.29
CA VAL A 42 3.48 -0.11 31.06
C VAL A 42 4.85 0.45 30.65
N SER A 43 5.92 0.00 31.30
CA SER A 43 7.29 0.39 30.96
C SER A 43 7.69 0.01 29.52
N LEU A 44 7.40 -1.24 29.11
CA LEU A 44 7.73 -1.74 27.77
C LEU A 44 6.92 -1.04 26.67
N LEU A 45 5.64 -0.72 26.93
CA LEU A 45 4.81 0.05 25.99
C LEU A 45 5.33 1.49 25.84
N ASN A 46 5.76 2.12 26.93
CA ASN A 46 6.29 3.48 26.90
C ASN A 46 7.64 3.57 26.16
N GLU A 47 8.52 2.57 26.29
CA GLU A 47 9.79 2.53 25.53
C GLU A 47 9.58 2.32 24.03
N VAL A 48 8.60 1.52 23.63
CA VAL A 48 8.22 1.37 22.23
C VAL A 48 7.69 2.71 21.71
N GLN A 49 6.80 3.37 22.46
CA GLN A 49 6.22 4.66 22.10
C GLN A 49 7.24 5.81 22.06
N ALA A 50 8.31 5.76 22.86
CA ALA A 50 9.37 6.78 22.89
C ALA A 50 10.37 6.66 21.71
N ARG A 51 10.47 5.50 21.06
CA ARG A 51 11.31 5.29 19.87
C ARG A 51 10.57 5.54 18.56
N PHE A 52 9.25 5.45 18.59
CA PHE A 52 8.42 6.09 17.58
C PHE A 52 8.32 7.57 17.96
N GLU A 53 9.32 8.36 17.56
CA GLU A 53 8.95 9.73 17.19
C GLU A 53 7.75 9.57 16.25
N PRO A 54 6.62 10.25 16.49
CA PRO A 54 5.57 10.29 15.51
C PRO A 54 6.23 10.93 14.30
N SER A 55 6.73 10.07 13.41
CA SER A 55 7.07 10.44 12.06
C SER A 55 5.72 10.90 11.55
N THR A 56 5.55 12.20 11.65
CA THR A 56 4.61 12.97 10.88
C THR A 56 5.04 12.86 9.42
N PHE A 57 5.05 11.65 8.88
CA PHE A 57 4.25 11.39 7.70
C PHE A 57 2.77 11.48 8.16
N SER A 58 2.27 12.59 8.73
CA SER A 58 1.88 13.73 7.90
C SER A 58 2.28 13.52 6.45
N SER A 59 1.58 12.59 5.80
CA SER A 59 1.40 12.58 4.37
C SER A 59 0.58 13.82 3.98
N SER A 60 1.03 15.01 4.41
CA SER A 60 0.48 16.29 4.02
C SER A 60 1.11 16.64 2.68
N TYR A 61 0.64 15.95 1.64
CA TYR A 61 0.65 16.49 0.28
C TYR A 61 -0.47 17.54 0.12
N ILE A 62 -0.88 18.20 1.21
CA ILE A 62 -1.88 19.26 1.20
C ILE A 62 -1.12 20.58 1.07
N HIS A 63 -0.75 20.93 -0.16
CA HIS A 63 -0.55 22.33 -0.50
C HIS A 63 -1.94 22.98 -0.58
N THR A 64 -2.19 23.96 0.28
CA THR A 64 -3.41 24.78 0.31
C THR A 64 -3.49 25.68 -0.92
N SER A 65 -3.85 25.07 -2.04
CA SER A 65 -4.40 25.70 -3.24
C SER A 65 -5.62 24.85 -3.56
N SER A 66 -6.80 25.46 -3.61
CA SER A 66 -8.12 24.81 -3.70
C SER A 66 -8.06 23.46 -4.43
N ILE A 67 -8.24 22.36 -3.69
CA ILE A 67 -8.35 21.02 -4.28
C ILE A 67 -9.50 21.09 -5.28
N PRO A 68 -9.31 20.67 -6.54
CA PRO A 68 -10.37 20.74 -7.54
C PRO A 68 -11.53 19.83 -7.12
N ASP A 69 -12.77 20.31 -7.27
CA ASP A 69 -13.94 19.46 -7.03
C ASP A 69 -14.12 18.41 -8.15
N ILE A 70 -13.58 18.66 -9.34
CA ILE A 70 -13.74 17.81 -10.53
C ILE A 70 -12.41 17.17 -10.91
N CYS A 71 -12.39 15.84 -11.02
CA CYS A 71 -11.20 15.10 -11.44
C CYS A 71 -10.96 15.25 -12.95
N SER A 72 -9.73 15.60 -13.36
CA SER A 72 -9.39 15.80 -14.77
C SER A 72 -9.28 14.50 -15.59
N ILE A 73 -9.40 13.33 -14.96
CA ILE A 73 -9.33 12.02 -15.62
C ILE A 73 -10.73 11.48 -15.89
N CYS A 74 -11.57 11.40 -14.84
CA CYS A 74 -12.94 10.87 -14.96
C CYS A 74 -14.02 11.94 -15.16
N PHE A 75 -13.68 13.23 -15.04
CA PHE A 75 -14.58 14.38 -15.15
C PHE A 75 -15.78 14.34 -14.18
N LYS A 76 -15.64 13.63 -13.06
CA LYS A 76 -16.66 13.53 -12.00
C LYS A 76 -16.30 14.40 -10.80
N ASN A 77 -17.33 14.81 -10.06
CA ASN A 77 -17.17 15.45 -8.77
C ASN A 77 -16.62 14.45 -7.75
N GLN A 78 -15.56 14.80 -7.04
CA GLN A 78 -14.81 13.93 -6.13
C GLN A 78 -14.36 14.73 -4.91
N THR A 79 -14.17 14.05 -3.78
CA THR A 79 -13.73 14.70 -2.53
C THR A 79 -12.35 14.23 -2.08
N ASN A 80 -11.95 13.03 -2.50
CA ASN A 80 -10.66 12.45 -2.14
C ASN A 80 -9.68 12.55 -3.31
N PHE A 81 -8.85 13.60 -3.27
CA PHE A 81 -7.77 13.81 -4.22
C PHE A 81 -6.42 13.56 -3.56
N GLU A 82 -5.57 12.83 -4.28
CA GLU A 82 -4.22 12.54 -3.87
C GLU A 82 -3.26 13.10 -4.91
N SER A 83 -2.18 13.72 -4.44
CA SER A 83 -1.16 14.34 -5.29
C SER A 83 0.23 13.81 -4.96
N LEU A 84 1.09 13.83 -5.98
CA LEU A 84 2.50 13.49 -5.85
C LEU A 84 3.34 14.78 -5.75
N VAL A 85 4.66 14.63 -5.57
CA VAL A 85 5.62 15.75 -5.58
C VAL A 85 5.62 16.59 -6.86
N CYS A 86 4.98 16.11 -7.93
CA CYS A 86 4.77 16.84 -9.18
C CYS A 86 3.53 17.76 -9.16
N ASN A 87 2.80 17.83 -8.04
CA ASN A 87 1.59 18.63 -7.83
C ASN A 87 0.41 18.32 -8.77
N HIS A 88 0.43 17.17 -9.43
CA HIS A 88 -0.73 16.67 -10.17
C HIS A 88 -1.63 15.88 -9.22
N ALA A 89 -2.87 16.31 -9.08
CA ALA A 89 -3.88 15.70 -8.20
C ALA A 89 -4.96 15.00 -9.04
N PHE A 90 -5.28 13.76 -8.67
CA PHE A 90 -6.37 12.99 -9.26
C PHE A 90 -7.17 12.33 -8.14
N CYS A 91 -8.42 11.94 -8.42
CA CYS A 91 -9.23 11.26 -7.42
C CYS A 91 -8.68 9.86 -7.13
N HIS A 92 -8.92 9.38 -5.91
CA HIS A 92 -8.50 8.06 -5.45
C HIS A 92 -8.87 6.94 -6.45
N ASP A 93 -10.11 6.92 -6.93
CA ASP A 93 -10.59 5.92 -7.89
C ASP A 93 -9.76 5.88 -9.18
N CYS A 94 -9.36 7.04 -9.69
CA CYS A 94 -8.54 7.12 -10.90
C CYS A 94 -7.12 6.62 -10.62
N TRP A 95 -6.55 6.92 -9.45
CA TRP A 95 -5.26 6.37 -9.05
C TRP A 95 -5.30 4.86 -8.94
N SER A 96 -6.30 4.31 -8.26
CA SER A 96 -6.49 2.87 -8.10
C SER A 96 -6.67 2.17 -9.44
N GLN A 97 -7.55 2.68 -10.30
CA GLN A 97 -7.75 2.12 -11.65
C GLN A 97 -6.48 2.17 -12.49
N TYR A 98 -5.78 3.32 -12.54
CA TYR A 98 -4.53 3.44 -13.29
C TYR A 98 -3.49 2.42 -12.83
N ILE A 99 -3.29 2.31 -11.51
CA ILE A 99 -2.29 1.43 -10.92
C ILE A 99 -2.65 -0.03 -11.17
N ASP A 100 -3.92 -0.39 -10.98
CA ASP A 100 -4.40 -1.74 -11.18
C ASP A 100 -4.34 -2.16 -12.65
N THR A 101 -4.82 -1.33 -13.56
CA THR A 101 -4.75 -1.63 -15.00
C THR A 101 -3.29 -1.82 -15.43
N LYS A 102 -2.40 -0.92 -15.01
CA LYS A 102 -0.98 -1.04 -15.38
C LYS A 102 -0.29 -2.26 -14.76
N PHE A 103 -0.65 -2.63 -13.53
CA PHE A 103 -0.13 -3.85 -12.90
C PHE A 103 -0.59 -5.11 -13.64
N GLN A 104 -1.88 -5.17 -14.02
CA GLN A 104 -2.47 -6.32 -14.70
C GLN A 104 -1.79 -6.62 -16.04
N TYR A 105 -1.47 -5.59 -16.83
CA TYR A 105 -0.89 -5.80 -18.16
C TYR A 105 0.62 -5.95 -18.18
N GLN A 106 1.34 -5.36 -17.21
CA GLN A 106 2.80 -5.21 -17.33
C GLN A 106 3.59 -5.90 -16.23
N ASN A 107 2.94 -6.37 -15.14
CA ASN A 107 3.61 -6.86 -13.93
C ASN A 107 4.85 -6.00 -13.55
N CYS A 108 4.69 -4.68 -13.71
CA CYS A 108 5.78 -3.73 -13.68
C CYS A 108 5.81 -3.04 -12.31
N ILE A 109 7.02 -2.70 -11.84
CA ILE A 109 7.21 -1.94 -10.60
C ILE A 109 7.46 -0.44 -10.83
N ASN A 110 7.67 -0.03 -12.09
CA ASN A 110 7.93 1.34 -12.47
C ASN A 110 6.62 2.05 -12.85
N TYR A 111 6.15 2.89 -11.94
CA TYR A 111 4.98 3.73 -12.14
C TYR A 111 5.39 5.18 -12.28
N GLU A 112 4.63 5.91 -13.08
CA GLU A 112 4.82 7.34 -13.36
C GLU A 112 3.47 8.05 -13.19
N CYS A 113 3.51 9.32 -12.85
CA CYS A 113 2.31 10.15 -12.74
C CYS A 113 1.51 10.13 -14.06
N MET A 114 0.17 10.12 -14.00
CA MET A 114 -0.69 10.07 -15.19
C MET A 114 -0.53 11.27 -16.15
N LYS A 115 0.16 12.34 -15.73
CA LYS A 115 0.35 13.57 -16.53
C LYS A 115 1.82 13.90 -16.82
N CYS A 116 2.78 13.23 -16.19
CA CYS A 116 4.22 13.50 -16.40
C CYS A 116 5.10 12.32 -15.96
N ASP A 117 6.37 12.34 -16.36
CA ASP A 117 7.29 11.21 -16.16
C ASP A 117 7.88 11.10 -14.74
N LYS A 118 7.27 11.76 -13.75
CA LYS A 118 7.70 11.66 -12.36
C LYS A 118 7.28 10.32 -11.77
N ARG A 119 8.26 9.58 -11.24
CA ARG A 119 8.04 8.27 -10.63
C ARG A 119 7.14 8.34 -9.41
N ILE A 120 6.28 7.34 -9.29
CA ILE A 120 5.39 7.16 -8.13
C ILE A 120 6.13 6.36 -7.05
N PRO A 121 6.07 6.79 -5.77
CA PRO A 121 6.59 6.00 -4.64
C PRO A 121 5.93 4.62 -4.50
N HIS A 122 6.70 3.59 -4.11
CA HIS A 122 6.20 2.22 -3.96
C HIS A 122 5.06 2.09 -2.94
N ASN A 123 5.10 2.86 -1.84
CA ASN A 123 4.03 2.90 -0.85
C ASN A 123 2.73 3.45 -1.42
N PHE A 124 2.80 4.45 -2.29
CA PHE A 124 1.63 5.00 -2.98
C PHE A 124 1.00 3.97 -3.91
N VAL A 125 1.83 3.19 -4.61
CA VAL A 125 1.36 2.06 -5.43
C VAL A 125 0.64 1.02 -4.57
N LEU A 126 1.23 0.62 -3.44
CA LEU A 126 0.64 -0.36 -2.53
C LEU A 126 -0.71 0.08 -1.92
N GLN A 127 -0.89 1.38 -1.69
CA GLN A 127 -2.14 1.94 -1.16
C GLN A 127 -3.31 1.85 -2.16
N HIS A 128 -3.00 1.82 -3.45
CA HIS A 128 -3.98 1.92 -4.54
C HIS A 128 -4.20 0.60 -5.30
N LEU A 129 -3.46 -0.47 -4.96
CA LEU A 129 -3.74 -1.80 -5.49
C LEU A 129 -5.00 -2.38 -4.84
N SER A 130 -5.92 -2.90 -5.65
CA SER A 130 -7.25 -3.37 -5.20
C SER A 130 -7.23 -4.54 -4.23
N SER A 131 -6.28 -5.47 -4.35
CA SER A 131 -6.27 -6.71 -3.55
C SER A 131 -4.93 -7.00 -2.88
N ASP A 132 -5.00 -7.70 -1.75
CA ASP A 132 -3.80 -8.04 -0.98
C ASP A 132 -2.90 -9.04 -1.74
N ASN A 133 -3.48 -9.91 -2.56
CA ASN A 133 -2.74 -10.78 -3.47
C ASN A 133 -1.85 -9.99 -4.44
N ARG A 134 -2.39 -8.90 -5.01
CA ARG A 134 -1.64 -8.02 -5.93
C ARG A 134 -0.57 -7.22 -5.19
N LYS A 135 -0.87 -6.73 -3.99
CA LYS A 135 0.12 -6.06 -3.13
C LYS A 135 1.28 -6.99 -2.79
N GLU A 136 1.00 -8.25 -2.47
CA GLU A 136 2.03 -9.24 -2.15
C GLU A 136 2.90 -9.58 -3.37
N LEU A 137 2.28 -9.77 -4.54
CA LEU A 137 3.02 -9.95 -5.79
C LEU A 137 3.89 -8.72 -6.11
N TYR A 138 3.36 -7.51 -5.95
CA TYR A 138 4.10 -6.28 -6.17
C TYR A 138 5.35 -6.19 -5.27
N LYS A 139 5.22 -6.48 -3.96
CA LYS A 139 6.37 -6.50 -3.03
C LYS A 139 7.44 -7.49 -3.49
N LYS A 140 7.05 -8.70 -3.90
CA LYS A 140 7.99 -9.71 -4.42
C LYS A 140 8.74 -9.21 -5.65
N LEU A 141 8.04 -8.54 -6.58
CA LEU A 141 8.67 -7.96 -7.77
C LEU A 141 9.65 -6.84 -7.44
N VAL A 142 9.33 -5.98 -6.48
CA VAL A 142 10.25 -4.92 -6.01
C VAL A 142 11.52 -5.52 -5.42
N VAL A 143 11.40 -6.51 -4.53
CA VAL A 143 12.56 -7.21 -3.94
C VAL A 143 13.39 -7.90 -5.01
N LYS A 144 12.75 -8.63 -5.95
CA LYS A 144 13.43 -9.28 -7.06
C LYS A 144 14.25 -8.29 -7.89
N ALA A 145 13.69 -7.12 -8.19
CA ALA A 145 14.39 -6.10 -8.96
C ALA A 145 15.57 -5.50 -8.19
N MET A 146 15.46 -5.30 -6.88
CA MET A 146 16.57 -4.79 -6.06
C MET A 146 17.76 -5.77 -6.04
N ILE A 147 17.50 -7.06 -5.90
CA ILE A 147 18.56 -8.10 -5.88
C ILE A 147 19.25 -8.23 -7.25
N GLN A 148 18.50 -8.08 -8.34
CA GLN A 148 19.05 -8.22 -9.70
C GLN A 148 19.94 -7.06 -10.13
N VAL A 149 19.85 -5.90 -9.46
CA VAL A 149 20.71 -4.73 -9.74
C VAL A 149 22.10 -4.88 -9.09
N GLU A 150 22.29 -5.81 -8.15
CA GLU A 150 23.55 -6.01 -7.42
C GLU A 150 24.55 -6.97 -8.12
N LYS A 151 24.42 -7.21 -9.43
CA LYS A 151 25.33 -8.04 -10.23
C LYS A 151 25.91 -7.26 -11.40
#